data_AF-A0A8H7CMB1-F1
#
_entry.id   AF-A0A8H7CMB1-F1
#
_cell.length_a   1.000
_cell.length_b   1.000
_cell.length_c   1.000
_cell.angle_alpha   90.00
_cell.angle_beta   90.00
_cell.angle_gamma   90.00
#
_symmetry.space_group_name_H-M   'P 1'
#
loop_
_entity.id
_entity.type
_entity.pdbx_description
1 polymer ?
#
loop_
_entity_poly.entity_id
_entity_poly.type
_entity_poly.pdbx_seq_one_letter_code
_entity_poly.pdbx_strand_id
1 'polypeptide(L)'
;MMQYRNGLIGKHFKTLIQTMIFHIHDIVTPDQFSLVRALGELGPMLWLSVIDNMEEYLADLQILIDNLLDAFASIDPTKILIKLKLHVLQHIVQDIRRRGPAVRFSTEVFECFNAIFRLCSVLSNHQAPSRDIAAKFADLDRVKHILSGGYWFDKSEAAWVRAGKDVQRILRNTPIIQRHLGWAPPPFWTPGLIKAVAQKKQAKLRPLTAEEAMLIGAVNPTNITLDLDTPWTNGVNVATASGDYCTVGSWAVFRVCNFPMVARVSKILLPKSSKSAQGFLVVSKYDVGEALHPHYHMPILLPNAAASRVIVPSDSIQFSFNAQHDCRACGCDATGVTRQRQERQESDTIIQSIVHKDDARFIINTHGFHNAGLLRKYLPVALTKPRPLFLDRRQRHDELSAILSVTQKAKRAATQEKAAATREKAKAAKAGSAAADPQQMMAGSGGTETRGTEIEDEGGPQKRTRHEIE
;
A
#
# COMPACT_ATOMS: atom_id res chain seq x y z
N MET A 1 2.42 15.22 -6.70
CA MET A 1 2.22 13.75 -6.77
C MET A 1 1.25 13.34 -7.89
N MET A 2 0.62 14.27 -8.62
CA MET A 2 -0.16 13.95 -9.80
C MET A 2 -0.10 15.18 -10.73
N GLN A 3 0.24 15.00 -12.01
CA GLN A 3 0.25 16.10 -12.99
C GLN A 3 -1.10 16.22 -13.73
N TYR A 4 -1.92 15.16 -13.74
CA TYR A 4 -3.18 15.11 -14.49
C TYR A 4 -4.33 14.44 -13.71
N ARG A 5 -5.54 14.98 -13.85
CA ARG A 5 -6.78 14.41 -13.31
C ARG A 5 -6.98 12.98 -13.85
N ASN A 6 -7.40 12.05 -13.00
CA ASN A 6 -7.63 10.62 -13.30
C ASN A 6 -6.37 9.76 -13.57
N GLY A 7 -5.16 10.27 -13.33
CA GLY A 7 -3.91 9.52 -13.49
C GLY A 7 -3.47 8.70 -12.26
N LEU A 8 -4.39 8.24 -11.41
CA LEU A 8 -4.04 7.48 -10.22
C LEU A 8 -3.62 6.05 -10.58
N ILE A 9 -2.41 5.67 -10.16
CA ILE A 9 -1.88 4.31 -10.33
C ILE A 9 -1.86 3.58 -8.98
N GLY A 10 -1.60 2.26 -9.01
CA GLY A 10 -1.58 1.42 -7.81
C GLY A 10 -0.76 2.00 -6.66
N LYS A 11 0.43 2.56 -6.92
CA LYS A 11 1.24 3.25 -5.91
C LYS A 11 0.48 4.38 -5.21
N HIS A 12 -0.26 5.20 -5.96
CA HIS A 12 -1.02 6.32 -5.40
C HIS A 12 -2.16 5.83 -4.51
N PHE A 13 -2.90 4.80 -4.94
CA PHE A 13 -3.95 4.21 -4.12
C PHE A 13 -3.39 3.59 -2.83
N LYS A 14 -2.25 2.89 -2.90
CA LYS A 14 -1.54 2.36 -1.72
C LYS A 14 -1.16 3.50 -0.76
N THR A 15 -0.68 4.64 -1.25
CA THR A 15 -0.39 5.82 -0.40
C THR A 15 -1.66 6.39 0.23
N LEU A 16 -2.73 6.58 -0.56
CA LEU A 16 -3.99 7.15 -0.07
C LEU A 16 -4.60 6.29 1.06
N ILE A 17 -4.65 4.97 0.90
CA ILE A 17 -5.19 4.08 1.95
C ILE A 17 -4.41 4.24 3.27
N GLN A 18 -3.09 4.43 3.20
CA GLN A 18 -2.23 4.51 4.38
C GLN A 18 -2.25 5.88 5.08
N THR A 19 -2.53 6.98 4.37
CA THR A 19 -2.33 8.33 4.92
C THR A 19 -3.53 9.27 4.82
N MET A 20 -4.51 8.97 3.96
CA MET A 20 -5.61 9.90 3.66
C MET A 20 -6.43 10.26 4.91
N ILE A 21 -6.59 9.33 5.86
CA ILE A 21 -7.36 9.55 7.09
C ILE A 21 -6.87 10.76 7.91
N PHE A 22 -5.57 11.07 7.86
CA PHE A 22 -4.96 12.19 8.59
C PHE A 22 -5.20 13.54 7.92
N HIS A 23 -5.74 13.58 6.70
CA HIS A 23 -5.82 14.80 5.88
C HIS A 23 -7.24 15.19 5.48
N ILE A 24 -8.21 14.29 5.59
CA ILE A 24 -9.60 14.53 5.14
C ILE A 24 -10.53 14.99 6.25
N HIS A 25 -10.02 15.17 7.47
CA HIS A 25 -10.81 15.72 8.56
C HIS A 25 -11.39 17.08 8.16
N ASP A 26 -12.62 17.34 8.58
CA ASP A 26 -13.37 18.58 8.31
C ASP A 26 -13.65 18.88 6.82
N ILE A 27 -13.27 17.98 5.90
CA ILE A 27 -13.54 18.07 4.46
C ILE A 27 -14.69 17.12 4.06
N VAL A 28 -14.81 15.99 4.73
CA VAL A 28 -15.74 14.90 4.39
C VAL A 28 -16.81 14.70 5.46
N THR A 29 -17.92 14.06 5.10
CA THR A 29 -18.97 13.71 6.05
C THR A 29 -18.49 12.63 7.05
N PRO A 30 -19.14 12.48 8.23
CA PRO A 30 -18.79 11.42 9.18
C PRO A 30 -18.82 10.01 8.59
N ASP A 31 -19.77 9.73 7.69
CA ASP A 31 -19.88 8.44 6.99
C ASP A 31 -18.72 8.23 6.00
N GLN A 32 -18.34 9.27 5.26
CA GLN A 32 -17.17 9.22 4.37
C GLN A 32 -15.87 9.03 5.16
N PHE A 33 -15.72 9.71 6.30
CA PHE A 33 -14.57 9.52 7.19
C PHE A 33 -14.52 8.07 7.73
N SER A 34 -15.68 7.54 8.15
CA SER A 34 -15.80 6.16 8.63
C SER A 34 -15.46 5.14 7.54
N LEU A 35 -15.85 5.40 6.28
CA LEU A 35 -15.45 4.57 5.14
C LEU A 35 -13.94 4.57 4.93
N VAL A 36 -13.29 5.73 4.98
CA VAL A 36 -11.83 5.82 4.81
C VAL A 36 -11.10 5.14 5.97
N ARG A 37 -11.63 5.23 7.19
CA ARG A 37 -11.10 4.50 8.34
C ARG A 37 -11.20 3.00 8.13
N ALA A 38 -12.38 2.48 7.81
CA ALA A 38 -12.58 1.05 7.57
C ALA A 38 -11.69 0.50 6.43
N LEU A 39 -11.50 1.30 5.38
CA LEU A 39 -10.59 0.96 4.28
C LEU A 39 -9.13 0.90 4.73
N GLY A 40 -8.71 1.86 5.57
CA GLY A 40 -7.38 1.91 6.15
C GLY A 40 -7.10 0.77 7.13
N GLU A 41 -8.10 0.33 7.90
CA GLU A 41 -7.98 -0.82 8.81
C GLU A 41 -7.89 -2.15 8.03
N LEU A 42 -8.68 -2.31 6.95
CA LEU A 42 -8.68 -3.50 6.12
C LEU A 42 -7.40 -3.64 5.26
N GLY A 43 -6.91 -2.53 4.70
CA GLY A 43 -5.82 -2.51 3.72
C GLY A 43 -4.58 -3.31 4.14
N PRO A 44 -3.96 -3.02 5.30
CA PRO A 44 -2.78 -3.74 5.80
C PRO A 44 -3.02 -5.24 5.97
N MET A 45 -4.21 -5.64 6.42
CA MET A 45 -4.55 -7.05 6.66
C MET A 45 -4.57 -7.86 5.37
N LEU A 46 -5.04 -7.26 4.26
CA LEU A 46 -4.97 -7.89 2.94
C LEU A 46 -3.53 -7.96 2.40
N TRP A 47 -2.66 -7.05 2.85
CA TRP A 47 -1.29 -6.89 2.34
C TRP A 47 -0.23 -7.64 3.15
N LEU A 48 -0.64 -8.44 4.14
CA LEU A 48 0.28 -9.31 4.87
C LEU A 48 0.85 -10.39 3.96
N SER A 49 2.16 -10.64 4.08
CA SER A 49 2.87 -11.70 3.34
C SER A 49 2.93 -13.03 4.10
N VAL A 50 2.69 -13.00 5.41
CA VAL A 50 2.74 -14.14 6.33
C VAL A 50 1.55 -14.05 7.28
N ILE A 51 0.86 -15.19 7.47
CA ILE A 51 -0.25 -15.34 8.41
C ILE A 51 0.18 -16.42 9.41
N ASP A 52 0.32 -16.06 10.69
CA ASP A 52 0.79 -16.99 11.72
C ASP A 52 -0.33 -17.90 12.25
N ASN A 53 -1.52 -17.32 12.46
CA ASN A 53 -2.72 -18.03 12.89
C ASN A 53 -3.84 -17.75 11.88
N MET A 54 -4.19 -18.77 11.09
CA MET A 54 -5.20 -18.63 10.04
C MET A 54 -6.60 -18.34 10.60
N GLU A 55 -7.02 -19.00 11.69
CA GLU A 55 -8.37 -18.82 12.21
C GLU A 55 -8.57 -17.42 12.82
N GLU A 56 -7.61 -16.97 13.63
CA GLU A 56 -7.65 -15.63 14.22
C GLU A 56 -7.60 -14.55 13.14
N TYR A 57 -6.71 -14.71 12.15
CA TYR A 57 -6.59 -13.79 11.03
C TYR A 57 -7.90 -13.70 10.23
N LEU A 58 -8.53 -14.83 9.91
CA LEU A 58 -9.77 -14.84 9.12
C LEU A 58 -10.96 -14.28 9.91
N ALA A 59 -11.03 -14.51 11.23
CA ALA A 59 -12.04 -13.92 12.09
C ALA A 59 -11.91 -12.39 12.13
N ASP A 60 -10.70 -11.88 12.34
CA ASP A 60 -10.41 -10.44 12.31
C ASP A 60 -10.69 -9.84 10.93
N LEU A 61 -10.27 -10.52 9.86
CA LEU A 61 -10.47 -10.08 8.49
C LEU A 61 -11.96 -9.97 8.13
N GLN A 62 -12.78 -10.93 8.58
CA GLN A 62 -14.22 -10.90 8.35
C GLN A 62 -14.85 -9.64 8.96
N ILE A 63 -14.49 -9.29 10.21
CA ILE A 63 -14.99 -8.08 10.87
C ILE A 63 -14.58 -6.82 10.09
N LEU A 64 -13.36 -6.75 9.58
CA LEU A 64 -12.88 -5.60 8.81
C LEU A 64 -13.57 -5.46 7.45
N ILE A 65 -13.80 -6.57 6.75
CA ILE A 65 -14.59 -6.59 5.51
C ILE A 65 -16.00 -6.11 5.79
N ASP A 66 -16.58 -6.62 6.88
CA ASP A 66 -17.91 -6.29 7.31
C ASP A 66 -18.08 -4.80 7.62
N ASN A 67 -17.13 -4.22 8.35
CA ASN A 67 -17.06 -2.79 8.63
C ASN A 67 -16.98 -1.95 7.35
N LEU A 68 -16.16 -2.39 6.37
CA LEU A 68 -16.02 -1.68 5.10
C LEU A 68 -17.34 -1.68 4.31
N LEU A 69 -18.00 -2.83 4.21
CA LEU A 69 -19.29 -2.96 3.51
C LEU A 69 -20.39 -2.15 4.20
N ASP A 70 -20.42 -2.15 5.52
CA ASP A 70 -21.35 -1.38 6.33
C ASP A 70 -21.16 0.14 6.18
N ALA A 71 -19.90 0.59 6.13
CA ALA A 71 -19.57 1.99 5.89
C ALA A 71 -19.97 2.41 4.46
N PHE A 72 -19.77 1.55 3.45
CA PHE A 72 -20.29 1.79 2.10
C PHE A 72 -21.81 1.87 2.08
N ALA A 73 -22.49 0.97 2.78
CA ALA A 73 -23.94 0.93 2.83
C ALA A 73 -24.55 2.15 3.52
N SER A 74 -23.84 2.72 4.50
CA SER A 74 -24.25 3.96 5.18
C SER A 74 -24.21 5.17 4.25
N ILE A 75 -23.30 5.19 3.26
CA ILE A 75 -23.23 6.27 2.24
C ILE A 75 -24.21 6.01 1.10
N ASP A 76 -24.18 4.82 0.52
CA ASP A 76 -25.05 4.42 -0.59
C ASP A 76 -25.17 2.89 -0.65
N PRO A 77 -26.28 2.32 -0.14
CA PRO A 77 -26.47 0.87 -0.10
C PRO A 77 -26.63 0.25 -1.49
N THR A 78 -26.89 1.04 -2.55
CA THR A 78 -26.91 0.51 -3.92
C THR A 78 -25.53 0.05 -4.40
N LYS A 79 -24.44 0.60 -3.83
CA LYS A 79 -23.08 0.28 -4.28
C LYS A 79 -22.77 -1.20 -4.13
N ILE A 80 -23.27 -1.86 -3.09
CA ILE A 80 -23.06 -3.29 -2.86
C ILE A 80 -23.64 -4.12 -4.03
N LEU A 81 -24.75 -3.68 -4.62
CA LEU A 81 -25.42 -4.39 -5.73
C LEU A 81 -24.73 -4.14 -7.08
N ILE A 82 -24.15 -2.95 -7.27
CA ILE A 82 -23.65 -2.51 -8.58
C ILE A 82 -22.14 -2.71 -8.71
N LYS A 83 -21.39 -2.61 -7.60
CA LYS A 83 -19.94 -2.68 -7.61
C LYS A 83 -19.48 -4.10 -7.33
N LEU A 84 -19.14 -4.81 -8.41
CA LEU A 84 -18.61 -6.19 -8.36
C LEU A 84 -17.48 -6.37 -7.34
N LYS A 85 -16.57 -5.40 -7.21
CA LYS A 85 -15.44 -5.49 -6.25
C LYS A 85 -15.89 -5.61 -4.79
N LEU A 86 -17.04 -5.02 -4.42
CA LEU A 86 -17.59 -5.14 -3.07
C LEU A 86 -18.15 -6.55 -2.82
N HIS A 87 -18.78 -7.13 -3.84
CA HIS A 87 -19.24 -8.53 -3.78
C HIS A 87 -18.06 -9.51 -3.74
N VAL A 88 -17.07 -9.33 -4.61
CA VAL A 88 -15.85 -10.18 -4.65
C VAL A 88 -15.13 -10.19 -3.31
N LEU A 89 -15.13 -9.06 -2.59
CA LEU A 89 -14.49 -8.96 -1.28
C LEU A 89 -15.06 -9.95 -0.25
N GLN A 90 -16.33 -10.35 -0.35
CA GLN A 90 -16.93 -11.34 0.55
C GLN A 90 -16.34 -12.74 0.38
N HIS A 91 -15.79 -13.05 -0.79
CA HIS A 91 -15.20 -14.36 -1.09
C HIS A 91 -13.73 -14.44 -0.67
N ILE A 92 -13.08 -13.31 -0.38
CA ILE A 92 -11.64 -13.27 -0.12
C ILE A 92 -11.22 -14.08 1.10
N VAL A 93 -12.10 -14.21 2.10
CA VAL A 93 -11.86 -15.02 3.30
C VAL A 93 -11.69 -16.50 2.92
N GLN A 94 -12.57 -17.02 2.06
CA GLN A 94 -12.49 -18.39 1.57
C GLN A 94 -11.28 -18.58 0.65
N ASP A 95 -10.97 -17.59 -0.18
CA ASP A 95 -9.81 -17.64 -1.07
C ASP A 95 -8.50 -17.65 -0.28
N ILE A 96 -8.37 -16.80 0.75
CA ILE A 96 -7.17 -16.78 1.61
C ILE A 96 -7.03 -18.08 2.39
N ARG A 97 -8.13 -18.64 2.90
CA ARG A 97 -8.11 -19.94 3.57
C ARG A 97 -7.56 -21.05 2.66
N ARG A 98 -7.91 -21.03 1.37
CA ARG A 98 -7.51 -22.05 0.39
C ARG A 98 -6.12 -21.81 -0.21
N ARG A 99 -5.74 -20.55 -0.44
CA ARG A 99 -4.56 -20.17 -1.24
C ARG A 99 -3.46 -19.47 -0.44
N GLY A 100 -3.70 -19.19 0.83
CA GLY A 100 -2.81 -18.40 1.67
C GLY A 100 -2.96 -16.89 1.44
N PRO A 101 -1.98 -16.07 1.87
CA PRO A 101 -2.09 -14.61 1.89
C PRO A 101 -2.45 -14.00 0.53
N ALA A 102 -3.33 -12.99 0.51
CA ALA A 102 -3.88 -12.40 -0.71
C ALA A 102 -2.82 -11.85 -1.68
N VAL A 103 -1.70 -11.34 -1.14
CA VAL A 103 -0.56 -10.86 -1.93
C VAL A 103 -0.03 -11.93 -2.90
N ARG A 104 -0.13 -13.22 -2.54
CA ARG A 104 0.40 -14.33 -3.37
C ARG A 104 -0.35 -14.51 -4.69
N PHE A 105 -1.64 -14.21 -4.73
CA PHE A 105 -2.47 -14.34 -5.93
C PHE A 105 -2.88 -12.98 -6.51
N SER A 106 -2.20 -11.91 -6.11
CA SER A 106 -2.31 -10.60 -6.74
C SER A 106 -1.77 -10.63 -8.18
N THR A 107 -2.45 -9.95 -9.10
CA THR A 107 -2.06 -9.90 -10.52
C THR A 107 -0.94 -8.90 -10.82
N GLU A 108 -0.50 -8.10 -9.84
CA GLU A 108 0.53 -7.07 -10.01
C GLU A 108 1.85 -7.64 -10.58
N VAL A 109 2.21 -8.86 -10.18
CA VAL A 109 3.40 -9.56 -10.70
C VAL A 109 3.21 -9.97 -12.15
N PHE A 110 2.00 -10.30 -12.60
CA PHE A 110 1.73 -10.62 -14.00
C PHE A 110 1.65 -9.36 -14.86
N GLU A 111 1.17 -8.24 -14.31
CA GLU A 111 1.09 -6.97 -15.03
C GLU A 111 2.46 -6.41 -15.42
N CYS A 112 3.52 -6.71 -14.65
CA CYS A 112 4.88 -6.30 -15.04
C CYS A 112 5.36 -6.99 -16.33
N PHE A 113 4.83 -8.18 -16.66
CA PHE A 113 5.12 -8.89 -17.90
C PHE A 113 4.41 -8.29 -19.12
N ASN A 114 3.42 -7.41 -18.95
CA ASN A 114 2.82 -6.69 -20.07
C ASN A 114 3.85 -5.86 -20.84
N ALA A 115 4.88 -5.34 -20.16
CA ALA A 115 5.98 -4.65 -20.81
C ALA A 115 6.81 -5.60 -21.69
N ILE A 116 7.10 -6.81 -21.19
CA ILE A 116 7.83 -7.85 -21.92
C ILE A 116 7.02 -8.31 -23.13
N PHE A 117 5.72 -8.54 -22.96
CA PHE A 117 4.80 -8.87 -24.05
C PHE A 117 4.85 -7.83 -25.17
N ARG A 118 4.77 -6.54 -24.83
CA ARG A 118 4.86 -5.43 -25.81
C ARG A 118 6.22 -5.42 -26.52
N LEU A 119 7.32 -5.63 -25.80
CA LEU A 119 8.66 -5.68 -26.38
C LEU A 119 8.81 -6.85 -27.35
N CYS A 120 8.32 -8.04 -27.01
CA CYS A 120 8.31 -9.19 -27.91
C CYS A 120 7.53 -8.91 -29.20
N SER A 121 6.41 -8.17 -29.11
CA SER A 121 5.68 -7.74 -30.30
C SER A 121 6.48 -6.74 -31.13
N VAL A 122 6.97 -5.65 -30.53
CA VAL A 122 7.68 -4.56 -31.23
C VAL A 122 8.94 -5.07 -31.94
N LEU A 123 9.67 -5.99 -31.31
CA LEU A 123 10.93 -6.54 -31.82
C LEU A 123 10.76 -7.78 -32.71
N SER A 124 9.52 -8.19 -33.02
CA SER A 124 9.26 -9.28 -33.97
C SER A 124 9.31 -8.77 -35.43
N ASN A 125 9.30 -9.69 -36.39
CA ASN A 125 9.12 -9.34 -37.80
C ASN A 125 7.65 -9.03 -38.17
N HIS A 126 6.76 -9.07 -37.18
CA HIS A 126 5.32 -8.81 -37.27
C HIS A 126 4.51 -9.74 -38.19
N GLN A 127 5.11 -10.83 -38.68
CA GLN A 127 4.42 -11.79 -39.56
C GLN A 127 3.47 -12.71 -38.79
N ALA A 128 3.86 -13.13 -37.58
CA ALA A 128 3.02 -13.93 -36.69
C ALA A 128 3.24 -13.56 -35.22
N PRO A 129 2.85 -12.34 -34.79
CA PRO A 129 3.19 -11.81 -33.47
C PRO A 129 2.79 -12.74 -32.31
N SER A 130 1.61 -13.36 -32.38
CA SER A 130 1.13 -14.28 -31.34
C SER A 130 2.02 -15.50 -31.17
N ARG A 131 2.40 -16.15 -32.28
CA ARG A 131 3.30 -17.31 -32.29
C ARG A 131 4.69 -16.93 -31.79
N ASP A 132 5.22 -15.80 -32.25
CA ASP A 132 6.56 -15.36 -31.91
C ASP A 132 6.66 -14.99 -30.42
N ILE A 133 5.64 -14.30 -29.88
CA ILE A 133 5.53 -14.02 -28.44
C ILE A 133 5.44 -15.32 -27.64
N ALA A 134 4.58 -16.25 -28.05
CA ALA A 134 4.42 -17.53 -27.34
C ALA A 134 5.73 -18.34 -27.32
N ALA A 135 6.45 -18.42 -28.44
CA ALA A 135 7.75 -19.06 -28.51
C ALA A 135 8.79 -18.38 -27.61
N LYS A 136 8.80 -17.05 -27.57
CA LYS A 136 9.71 -16.29 -26.69
C LYS A 136 9.41 -16.50 -25.20
N PHE A 137 8.16 -16.53 -24.80
CA PHE A 137 7.81 -16.85 -23.40
C PHE A 137 8.20 -18.28 -23.05
N ALA A 138 7.98 -19.25 -23.95
CA ALA A 138 8.45 -20.62 -23.75
C ALA A 138 9.98 -20.72 -23.63
N ASP A 139 10.74 -19.92 -24.41
CA ASP A 139 12.20 -19.82 -24.27
C ASP A 139 12.60 -19.26 -22.90
N LEU A 140 11.97 -18.17 -22.46
CA LEU A 140 12.25 -17.54 -21.16
C LEU A 140 11.96 -18.49 -20.00
N ASP A 141 10.82 -19.18 -20.04
CA ASP A 141 10.45 -20.15 -19.01
C ASP A 141 11.36 -21.39 -19.02
N ARG A 142 11.78 -21.87 -20.21
CA ARG A 142 12.78 -22.94 -20.32
C ARG A 142 14.10 -22.53 -19.66
N VAL A 143 14.60 -21.34 -19.96
CA VAL A 143 15.84 -20.82 -19.35
C VAL A 143 15.69 -20.73 -17.84
N LYS A 144 14.56 -20.19 -17.35
CA LYS A 144 14.28 -20.09 -15.92
C LYS A 144 14.23 -21.46 -15.24
N HIS A 145 13.56 -22.45 -15.84
CA HIS A 145 13.45 -23.82 -15.35
C HIS A 145 14.81 -24.49 -15.26
N ILE A 146 15.61 -24.44 -16.32
CA ILE A 146 16.96 -25.03 -16.38
C ILE A 146 17.88 -24.41 -15.33
N LEU A 147 17.94 -23.08 -15.27
CA LEU A 147 18.84 -22.35 -14.37
C LEU A 147 18.45 -22.45 -12.89
N SER A 148 17.16 -22.59 -12.60
CA SER A 148 16.67 -22.81 -11.22
C SER A 148 16.85 -24.25 -10.73
N GLY A 149 17.29 -25.17 -11.58
CA GLY A 149 17.50 -26.57 -11.23
C GLY A 149 16.25 -27.44 -11.40
N GLY A 150 15.34 -27.06 -12.29
CA GLY A 150 14.23 -27.88 -12.72
C GLY A 150 14.68 -29.11 -13.53
N TYR A 151 13.91 -30.19 -13.44
CA TYR A 151 14.16 -31.44 -14.16
C TYR A 151 13.40 -31.47 -15.49
N TRP A 152 13.98 -32.10 -16.51
CA TRP A 152 13.30 -32.41 -17.77
C TRP A 152 13.65 -33.82 -18.22
N PHE A 153 12.75 -34.45 -18.98
CA PHE A 153 12.98 -35.79 -19.50
C PHE A 153 13.82 -35.71 -20.77
N ASP A 154 15.00 -36.32 -20.74
CA ASP A 154 15.85 -36.49 -21.91
C ASP A 154 15.49 -37.81 -22.59
N LYS A 155 15.00 -37.73 -23.83
CA LYS A 155 14.59 -38.90 -24.61
C LYS A 155 15.78 -39.74 -25.07
N SER A 156 16.97 -39.14 -25.20
CA SER A 156 18.19 -39.84 -25.63
C SER A 156 18.77 -40.69 -24.50
N GLU A 157 18.72 -40.18 -23.26
CA GLU A 157 19.15 -40.90 -22.06
C GLU A 157 18.01 -41.71 -21.40
N ALA A 158 16.78 -41.55 -21.90
CA ALA A 158 15.55 -42.10 -21.33
C ALA A 158 15.39 -41.83 -19.82
N ALA A 159 15.86 -40.66 -19.36
CA ALA A 159 15.97 -40.32 -17.95
C ALA A 159 15.57 -38.86 -17.65
N TRP A 160 15.18 -38.60 -16.41
CA TRP A 160 14.96 -37.23 -15.92
C TRP A 160 16.31 -36.61 -15.55
N VAL A 161 16.74 -35.64 -16.34
CA VAL A 161 18.01 -34.94 -16.17
C VAL A 161 17.79 -33.53 -15.63
N ARG A 162 18.88 -32.93 -15.17
CA ARG A 162 18.91 -31.54 -14.70
C ARG A 162 20.24 -30.93 -15.12
N ALA A 163 20.24 -29.61 -15.31
CA ALA A 163 21.44 -28.84 -15.58
C ALA A 163 22.54 -29.10 -14.54
N GLY A 164 23.80 -29.15 -14.98
CA GLY A 164 24.95 -29.28 -14.09
C GLY A 164 25.03 -28.13 -13.06
N LYS A 165 25.75 -28.35 -11.97
CA LYS A 165 25.88 -27.37 -10.87
C LYS A 165 26.43 -26.02 -11.34
N ASP A 166 27.31 -26.02 -12.33
CA ASP A 166 27.92 -24.79 -12.85
C ASP A 166 26.94 -23.95 -13.67
N VAL A 167 26.07 -24.59 -14.46
CA VAL A 167 24.98 -23.91 -15.17
C VAL A 167 24.00 -23.28 -14.17
N GLN A 168 23.60 -24.01 -13.13
CA GLN A 168 22.74 -23.48 -12.06
C GLN A 168 23.40 -22.33 -11.29
N ARG A 169 24.73 -22.34 -11.18
CA ARG A 169 25.51 -21.29 -10.50
C ARG A 169 25.44 -19.95 -11.22
N ILE A 170 25.22 -19.94 -12.54
CA ILE A 170 25.06 -18.70 -13.33
C ILE A 170 23.92 -17.86 -12.76
N LEU A 171 22.78 -18.46 -12.43
CA LEU A 171 21.65 -17.74 -11.81
C LEU A 171 22.05 -17.12 -10.47
N ARG A 172 22.84 -17.82 -9.66
CA ARG A 172 23.23 -17.36 -8.32
C ARG A 172 24.29 -16.27 -8.36
N ASN A 173 25.20 -16.31 -9.33
CA ASN A 173 26.41 -15.48 -9.34
C ASN A 173 26.35 -14.30 -10.32
N THR A 174 25.37 -14.27 -11.24
CA THR A 174 25.33 -13.29 -12.32
C THR A 174 24.14 -12.35 -12.17
N PRO A 175 24.30 -11.15 -11.55
CA PRO A 175 23.21 -10.22 -11.28
C PRO A 175 22.43 -9.79 -12.52
N ILE A 176 23.07 -9.74 -13.69
CA ILE A 176 22.38 -9.39 -14.93
C ILE A 176 21.34 -10.46 -15.32
N ILE A 177 21.67 -11.74 -15.18
CA ILE A 177 20.75 -12.86 -15.46
C ILE A 177 19.60 -12.88 -14.46
N GLN A 178 19.90 -12.63 -13.17
CA GLN A 178 18.89 -12.49 -12.12
C GLN A 178 17.83 -11.43 -12.49
N ARG A 179 18.29 -10.23 -12.86
CA ARG A 179 17.40 -9.14 -13.30
C ARG A 179 16.57 -9.51 -14.53
N HIS A 180 17.18 -10.17 -15.52
CA HIS A 180 16.46 -10.58 -16.74
C HIS A 180 15.37 -11.62 -16.47
N LEU A 181 15.59 -12.52 -15.50
CA LEU A 181 14.63 -13.55 -15.13
C LEU A 181 13.62 -13.12 -14.06
N GLY A 182 13.69 -11.85 -13.62
CA GLY A 182 12.87 -11.35 -12.51
C GLY A 182 13.11 -12.10 -11.20
N TRP A 183 14.29 -12.69 -11.03
CA TRP A 183 14.69 -13.40 -9.82
C TRP A 183 15.66 -12.53 -9.03
N ALA A 184 15.56 -12.54 -7.71
CA ALA A 184 16.54 -11.95 -6.83
C ALA A 184 16.85 -12.96 -5.73
N PRO A 185 18.12 -13.07 -5.30
CA PRO A 185 18.42 -13.84 -4.10
C PRO A 185 17.66 -13.24 -2.92
N PRO A 186 17.29 -14.06 -1.91
CA PRO A 186 16.75 -13.54 -0.68
C PRO A 186 17.65 -12.41 -0.15
N PRO A 187 17.08 -11.25 0.20
CA PRO A 187 17.88 -10.16 0.73
C PRO A 187 18.60 -10.64 1.99
N PHE A 188 19.92 -10.43 2.04
CA PHE A 188 20.73 -10.68 3.22
C PHE A 188 21.14 -9.32 3.78
N TRP A 189 20.87 -9.11 5.06
CA TRP A 189 21.31 -7.94 5.80
C TRP A 189 21.78 -8.37 7.18
N THR A 190 22.60 -7.53 7.80
CA THR A 190 23.07 -7.72 9.16
C THR A 190 22.34 -6.71 10.05
N PRO A 191 21.46 -7.15 10.96
CA PRO A 191 20.77 -6.27 11.89
C PRO A 191 21.76 -5.42 12.69
N GLY A 192 21.43 -4.14 12.88
CA GLY A 192 22.26 -3.16 13.56
C GLY A 192 23.44 -2.64 12.77
N LEU A 193 23.63 -3.07 11.52
CA LEU A 193 24.68 -2.54 10.67
C LEU A 193 24.37 -1.08 10.32
N ILE A 194 25.21 -0.16 10.79
CA ILE A 194 25.13 1.27 10.50
C ILE A 194 25.97 1.57 9.26
N LYS A 195 25.47 2.43 8.38
CA LYS A 195 26.22 2.98 7.24
C LYS A 195 26.75 4.38 7.55
N ALA A 196 28.03 4.61 7.32
CA ALA A 196 28.67 5.90 7.55
C ALA A 196 28.26 6.97 6.50
N VAL A 197 28.40 8.24 6.87
CA VAL A 197 28.29 9.38 5.93
C VAL A 197 29.42 9.29 4.88
N ALA A 198 29.10 9.61 3.62
CA ALA A 198 30.06 9.54 2.52
C ALA A 198 31.29 10.44 2.76
N GLN A 199 32.49 9.92 2.49
CA GLN A 199 33.79 10.57 2.77
C GLN A 199 33.93 12.00 2.21
N LYS A 200 33.26 12.35 1.10
CA LYS A 200 33.27 13.72 0.53
C LYS A 200 32.59 14.77 1.43
N LYS A 201 31.63 14.36 2.26
CA LYS A 201 31.09 15.16 3.36
C LYS A 201 31.82 14.69 4.61
N GLN A 202 33.03 15.20 4.86
CA GLN A 202 33.89 14.78 5.98
C GLN A 202 33.07 14.48 7.23
N ALA A 203 32.90 13.19 7.54
CA ALA A 203 32.27 12.76 8.75
C ALA A 203 33.32 13.00 9.86
N LYS A 204 33.40 14.25 10.34
CA LYS A 204 34.39 14.66 11.34
C LYS A 204 34.22 13.76 12.55
N LEU A 205 35.22 12.92 12.77
CA LEU A 205 35.33 12.14 13.98
C LEU A 205 35.38 13.12 15.16
N ARG A 206 34.53 12.89 16.15
CA ARG A 206 34.46 13.71 17.35
C ARG A 206 34.34 12.83 18.58
N PRO A 207 34.79 13.28 19.75
CA PRO A 207 34.40 12.65 21.00
C PRO A 207 32.89 12.72 21.17
N LEU A 208 32.36 11.85 22.03
CA LEU A 208 30.98 11.95 22.50
C LEU A 208 30.76 13.33 23.15
N THR A 209 29.57 13.89 23.00
CA THR A 209 29.22 15.09 23.77
C THR A 209 29.05 14.72 25.23
N ALA A 210 29.12 15.71 26.13
CA ALA A 210 28.83 15.50 27.56
C ALA A 210 27.45 14.86 27.78
N GLU A 211 26.44 15.27 27.02
CA GLU A 211 25.09 14.65 27.03
C GLU A 211 25.14 13.17 26.63
N GLU A 212 25.87 12.83 25.56
CA GLU A 212 26.01 11.46 25.08
C GLU A 212 26.76 10.58 26.10
N ALA A 213 27.84 11.10 26.69
CA ALA A 213 28.59 10.44 27.76
C ALA A 213 27.73 10.24 29.03
N MET A 214 26.92 11.23 29.41
CA MET A 214 25.99 11.12 30.55
C MET A 214 24.91 10.06 30.31
N LEU A 215 24.32 10.01 29.11
CA LEU A 215 23.31 9.00 28.76
C LEU A 215 23.88 7.57 28.85
N ILE A 216 25.16 7.40 28.51
CA ILE A 216 25.88 6.13 28.64
C ILE A 216 26.09 5.74 30.11
N GLY A 217 26.43 6.70 30.96
CA GLY A 217 26.73 6.45 32.37
C GLY A 217 25.50 6.33 33.28
N ALA A 218 24.41 7.06 32.98
CA ALA A 218 23.26 7.19 33.88
C ALA A 218 21.96 6.52 33.38
N VAL A 219 21.77 6.39 32.06
CA VAL A 219 20.49 5.94 31.46
C VAL A 219 20.74 4.94 30.31
N ASN A 220 21.60 3.97 30.60
CA ASN A 220 21.94 2.88 29.71
C ASN A 220 21.27 1.59 30.20
N PRO A 221 20.07 1.26 29.70
CA PRO A 221 19.33 0.09 30.16
C PRO A 221 20.08 -1.23 29.91
N THR A 222 21.10 -1.20 29.06
CA THR A 222 21.91 -2.33 28.59
C THR A 222 23.27 -2.46 29.28
N ASN A 223 23.61 -1.59 30.25
CA ASN A 223 24.92 -1.59 30.95
C ASN A 223 26.12 -1.69 29.99
N ILE A 224 26.03 -1.06 28.83
CA ILE A 224 27.09 -1.09 27.82
C ILE A 224 28.28 -0.30 28.33
N THR A 225 29.44 -0.94 28.45
CA THR A 225 30.72 -0.27 28.67
C THR A 225 31.18 0.33 27.35
N LEU A 226 31.17 1.66 27.25
CA LEU A 226 31.70 2.38 26.10
C LEU A 226 33.04 3.00 26.46
N ASP A 227 34.02 2.83 25.58
CA ASP A 227 35.24 3.60 25.63
C ASP A 227 34.93 5.05 25.22
N LEU A 228 34.88 5.93 26.22
CA LEU A 228 34.59 7.36 26.05
C LEU A 228 35.69 8.07 25.24
N ASP A 229 36.89 7.49 25.18
CA ASP A 229 38.04 8.04 24.45
C ASP A 229 38.05 7.62 22.97
N THR A 230 37.24 6.61 22.59
CA THR A 230 37.05 6.23 21.19
C THR A 230 36.35 7.38 20.44
N PRO A 231 36.87 7.82 19.28
CA PRO A 231 36.20 8.86 18.50
C PRO A 231 35.05 8.29 17.66
N TRP A 232 33.94 9.03 17.62
CA TRP A 232 32.69 8.64 17.01
C TRP A 232 32.36 9.47 15.78
N THR A 233 31.53 8.90 14.90
CA THR A 233 30.97 9.62 13.76
C THR A 233 29.48 9.35 13.59
N ASN A 234 28.78 10.25 12.90
CA ASN A 234 27.36 10.09 12.64
C ASN A 234 27.11 9.08 11.51
N GLY A 235 26.19 8.15 11.74
CA GLY A 235 25.64 7.26 10.74
C GLY A 235 24.53 7.90 9.92
N VAL A 236 24.29 7.38 8.71
CA VAL A 236 23.19 7.80 7.82
C VAL A 236 21.94 6.98 8.09
N ASN A 237 22.10 5.66 8.16
CA ASN A 237 21.02 4.73 8.43
C ASN A 237 21.54 3.49 9.16
N VAL A 238 20.62 2.74 9.75
CA VAL A 238 20.85 1.47 10.44
C VAL A 238 19.90 0.41 9.88
N ALA A 239 20.42 -0.78 9.59
CA ALA A 239 19.60 -1.92 9.18
C ALA A 239 18.87 -2.52 10.38
N THR A 240 17.58 -2.80 10.24
CA THR A 240 16.73 -3.43 11.28
C THR A 240 16.78 -4.94 11.21
N ALA A 241 16.26 -5.62 12.24
CA ALA A 241 16.06 -7.07 12.20
C ALA A 241 15.09 -7.51 11.07
N SER A 242 14.07 -6.70 10.75
CA SER A 242 13.14 -6.96 9.64
C SER A 242 13.69 -6.67 8.24
N GLY A 243 14.86 -6.04 8.13
CA GLY A 243 15.57 -5.83 6.85
C GLY A 243 15.33 -4.52 6.14
N ASP A 244 14.51 -3.66 6.73
CA ASP A 244 14.41 -2.26 6.37
C ASP A 244 15.52 -1.42 7.03
N TYR A 245 15.56 -0.13 6.69
CA TYR A 245 16.54 0.80 7.20
C TYR A 245 15.85 1.93 7.96
N CYS A 246 16.36 2.25 9.14
CA CYS A 246 15.96 3.44 9.89
C CYS A 246 16.98 4.57 9.70
N THR A 247 16.48 5.79 9.60
CA THR A 247 17.29 7.02 9.61
C THR A 247 17.02 7.80 10.90
N VAL A 248 17.77 8.87 11.12
CA VAL A 248 17.39 9.85 12.15
C VAL A 248 15.96 10.35 11.88
N GLY A 249 15.15 10.43 12.94
CA GLY A 249 13.74 10.78 12.92
C GLY A 249 12.79 9.59 12.75
N SER A 250 13.28 8.40 12.36
CA SER A 250 12.46 7.20 12.20
C SER A 250 11.91 6.69 13.54
N TRP A 251 10.70 6.16 13.51
CA TRP A 251 10.07 5.44 14.61
C TRP A 251 10.34 3.94 14.48
N ALA A 252 10.73 3.30 15.58
CA ALA A 252 11.07 1.89 15.58
C ALA A 252 10.77 1.21 16.93
N VAL A 253 10.60 -0.11 16.85
CA VAL A 253 10.58 -0.99 18.01
C VAL A 253 11.98 -1.53 18.24
N PHE A 254 12.42 -1.52 19.49
CA PHE A 254 13.71 -2.00 19.97
C PHE A 254 13.49 -3.16 20.95
N ARG A 255 14.47 -4.05 21.06
CA ARG A 255 14.52 -5.10 22.09
C ARG A 255 15.70 -4.82 23.01
N VAL A 256 15.41 -4.34 24.21
CA VAL A 256 16.41 -3.90 25.20
C VAL A 256 16.27 -4.78 26.43
N CYS A 257 17.32 -5.51 26.81
CA CYS A 257 17.30 -6.45 27.94
C CYS A 257 16.10 -7.42 27.90
N ASN A 258 15.77 -7.91 26.70
CA ASN A 258 14.61 -8.76 26.39
C ASN A 258 13.23 -8.10 26.48
N PHE A 259 13.13 -6.83 26.86
CA PHE A 259 11.88 -6.09 26.87
C PHE A 259 11.73 -5.25 25.60
N PRO A 260 10.54 -5.22 24.98
CA PRO A 260 10.33 -4.43 23.80
C PRO A 260 10.09 -2.97 24.19
N MET A 261 10.61 -2.04 23.39
CA MET A 261 10.56 -0.60 23.65
C MET A 261 10.25 0.14 22.34
N VAL A 262 9.36 1.13 22.39
CA VAL A 262 9.14 2.05 21.27
C VAL A 262 9.96 3.31 21.49
N ALA A 263 10.63 3.75 20.43
CA ALA A 263 11.37 5.00 20.46
C ALA A 263 11.50 5.65 19.07
N ARG A 264 11.83 6.94 19.08
CA ARG A 264 12.19 7.72 17.89
C ARG A 264 13.70 7.89 17.83
N VAL A 265 14.33 7.55 16.71
CA VAL A 265 15.78 7.67 16.53
C VAL A 265 16.16 9.15 16.48
N SER A 266 17.01 9.61 17.40
CA SER A 266 17.50 10.99 17.42
C SER A 266 18.91 11.12 16.87
N LYS A 267 19.79 10.13 17.12
CA LYS A 267 21.14 10.06 16.55
C LYS A 267 21.55 8.61 16.25
N ILE A 268 22.41 8.45 15.26
CA ILE A 268 23.04 7.18 14.88
C ILE A 268 24.55 7.38 15.03
N LEU A 269 25.19 6.62 15.90
CA LEU A 269 26.61 6.76 16.26
C LEU A 269 27.40 5.51 15.86
N LEU A 270 28.51 5.74 15.18
CA LEU A 270 29.40 4.70 14.67
C LEU A 270 30.80 4.86 15.30
N PRO A 271 31.39 3.78 15.86
CA PRO A 271 32.77 3.80 16.35
C PRO A 271 33.78 3.84 15.19
N LYS A 272 35.01 4.25 15.46
CA LYS A 272 36.02 4.58 14.43
C LYS A 272 36.30 3.46 13.41
N SER A 273 36.46 3.89 12.16
CA SER A 273 37.18 3.28 11.01
C SER A 273 36.49 2.25 10.09
N SER A 274 35.17 2.08 10.15
CA SER A 274 34.49 1.21 9.19
C SER A 274 33.51 2.00 8.32
N LYS A 275 33.46 1.70 7.01
CA LYS A 275 32.38 2.21 6.13
C LYS A 275 31.00 1.73 6.62
N SER A 276 30.99 0.62 7.34
CA SER A 276 29.82 0.01 7.97
C SER A 276 30.25 -0.81 9.19
N ALA A 277 29.61 -0.62 10.34
CA ALA A 277 29.80 -1.44 11.54
C ALA A 277 28.55 -1.35 12.44
N GLN A 278 28.49 -2.18 13.47
CA GLN A 278 27.57 -1.96 14.58
C GLN A 278 28.04 -0.76 15.42
N GLY A 279 27.12 -0.15 16.15
CA GLY A 279 27.38 1.04 16.97
C GLY A 279 26.22 1.30 17.91
N PHE A 280 25.90 2.57 18.14
CA PHE A 280 24.88 2.95 19.11
C PHE A 280 23.86 3.90 18.51
N LEU A 281 22.66 3.86 19.07
CA LEU A 281 21.56 4.74 18.71
C LEU A 281 21.18 5.54 19.94
N VAL A 282 21.11 6.86 19.79
CA VAL A 282 20.41 7.70 20.76
C VAL A 282 18.96 7.76 20.31
N VAL A 283 18.07 7.41 21.22
CA VAL A 283 16.64 7.30 20.92
C VAL A 283 15.83 8.02 21.99
N SER A 284 14.71 8.61 21.58
CA SER A 284 13.75 9.22 22.51
C SER A 284 12.63 8.23 22.79
N LYS A 285 12.44 7.85 24.06
CA LYS A 285 11.50 6.78 24.45
C LYS A 285 10.08 7.31 24.54
N TYR A 286 9.13 6.51 24.05
CA TYR A 286 7.70 6.77 24.15
C TYR A 286 6.97 5.55 24.69
N ASP A 287 5.89 5.79 25.41
CA ASP A 287 4.98 4.76 25.88
C ASP A 287 3.75 4.69 24.97
N VAL A 288 3.27 3.47 24.72
CA VAL A 288 2.03 3.23 24.00
C VAL A 288 0.88 3.46 24.97
N GLY A 289 -0.03 4.38 24.63
CA GLY A 289 -1.21 4.67 25.44
C GLY A 289 -2.16 3.46 25.54
N GLU A 290 -2.87 3.36 26.66
CA GLU A 290 -3.80 2.25 26.94
C GLU A 290 -5.08 2.30 26.09
N ALA A 291 -5.42 3.49 25.57
CA ALA A 291 -6.62 3.73 24.77
C ALA A 291 -6.27 4.11 23.34
N LEU A 292 -7.17 3.74 22.41
CA LEU A 292 -7.12 4.18 21.03
C LEU A 292 -7.50 5.65 20.91
N HIS A 293 -6.94 6.31 19.90
CA HIS A 293 -7.31 7.66 19.53
C HIS A 293 -8.80 7.74 19.16
N PRO A 294 -9.59 8.69 19.71
CA PRO A 294 -11.05 8.71 19.58
C PRO A 294 -11.56 8.84 18.14
N HIS A 295 -10.85 9.56 17.28
CA HIS A 295 -11.24 9.71 15.86
C HIS A 295 -10.64 8.62 14.95
N TYR A 296 -9.31 8.45 15.01
CA TYR A 296 -8.58 7.55 14.11
C TYR A 296 -8.64 6.07 14.49
N HIS A 297 -9.02 5.74 15.73
CA HIS A 297 -9.02 4.37 16.27
C HIS A 297 -7.63 3.70 16.21
N MET A 298 -6.59 4.48 16.44
CA MET A 298 -5.19 4.05 16.38
C MET A 298 -4.49 4.23 17.74
N PRO A 299 -3.48 3.43 18.08
CA PRO A 299 -2.69 3.61 19.29
C PRO A 299 -1.99 4.97 19.33
N ILE A 300 -1.92 5.57 20.52
CA ILE A 300 -1.23 6.85 20.75
C ILE A 300 0.14 6.58 21.38
N LEU A 301 1.12 7.43 21.06
CA LEU A 301 2.43 7.49 21.68
C LEU A 301 2.57 8.77 22.50
N LEU A 302 3.02 8.61 23.74
CA LEU A 302 3.27 9.70 24.69
C LEU A 302 4.74 9.65 25.15
N PRO A 303 5.41 10.80 25.32
CA PRO A 303 6.77 10.85 25.85
C PRO A 303 6.86 10.13 27.19
N ASN A 304 7.86 9.27 27.34
CA ASN A 304 8.09 8.60 28.62
C ASN A 304 8.65 9.62 29.63
N ALA A 305 7.94 9.82 30.74
CA ALA A 305 8.30 10.81 31.76
C ALA A 305 9.58 10.48 32.54
N ALA A 306 9.94 9.19 32.63
CA ALA A 306 11.07 8.71 33.44
C ALA A 306 12.41 8.73 32.70
N ALA A 307 12.42 8.60 31.37
CA ALA A 307 13.63 8.66 30.55
C ALA A 307 13.29 9.12 29.13
N SER A 308 13.40 10.42 28.88
CA SER A 308 13.06 11.00 27.57
C SER A 308 14.05 10.60 26.47
N ARG A 309 15.31 10.31 26.82
CA ARG A 309 16.37 9.85 25.90
C ARG A 309 17.18 8.74 26.54
N VAL A 310 17.52 7.73 25.75
CA VAL A 310 18.37 6.60 26.14
C VAL A 310 19.33 6.26 25.01
N ILE A 311 20.43 5.59 25.36
CA ILE A 311 21.35 5.00 24.37
C ILE A 311 21.13 3.48 24.31
N VAL A 312 21.08 2.93 23.11
CA VAL A 312 20.89 1.48 22.88
C VAL A 312 21.87 0.96 21.83
N PRO A 313 22.24 -0.32 21.87
CA PRO A 313 23.02 -0.96 20.81
C PRO A 313 22.26 -0.91 19.48
N SER A 314 22.97 -0.74 18.37
CA SER A 314 22.32 -0.62 17.06
C SER A 314 21.60 -1.90 16.62
N ASP A 315 22.03 -3.07 17.06
CA ASP A 315 21.42 -4.38 16.77
C ASP A 315 20.15 -4.68 17.59
N SER A 316 19.85 -3.85 18.60
CA SER A 316 18.60 -3.94 19.36
C SER A 316 17.38 -3.56 18.51
N ILE A 317 17.56 -2.83 17.40
CA ILE A 317 16.46 -2.34 16.56
C ILE A 317 15.77 -3.48 15.79
N GLN A 318 14.48 -3.69 16.05
CA GLN A 318 13.72 -4.80 15.50
C GLN A 318 13.13 -4.45 14.13
N PHE A 319 12.30 -3.41 14.08
CA PHE A 319 11.63 -2.99 12.86
C PHE A 319 11.17 -1.52 12.95
N SER A 320 11.07 -0.85 11.79
CA SER A 320 10.50 0.50 11.73
C SER A 320 8.98 0.47 11.56
N PHE A 321 8.31 1.53 12.00
CA PHE A 321 6.89 1.73 11.73
C PHE A 321 6.59 3.20 11.44
N ASN A 322 5.41 3.48 10.91
CA ASN A 322 4.97 4.83 10.64
C ASN A 322 4.21 5.39 11.85
N ALA A 323 4.60 6.58 12.31
CA ALA A 323 3.81 7.36 13.26
C ALA A 323 3.60 8.78 12.70
N GLN A 324 2.43 9.34 12.99
CA GLN A 324 2.03 10.69 12.59
C GLN A 324 1.93 11.56 13.84
N HIS A 325 2.32 12.83 13.74
CA HIS A 325 2.07 13.79 14.83
C HIS A 325 0.56 14.00 14.98
N ASP A 326 0.07 14.05 16.22
CA ASP A 326 -1.34 14.33 16.50
C ASP A 326 -1.62 15.84 16.42
N CYS A 327 -1.48 16.37 15.20
CA CYS A 327 -1.63 17.80 14.91
C CYS A 327 -2.95 18.37 15.42
N ARG A 328 -4.01 17.56 15.42
CA ARG A 328 -5.35 17.98 15.84
C ARG A 328 -5.42 18.16 17.35
N ALA A 329 -4.92 17.20 18.12
CA ALA A 329 -4.91 17.31 19.57
C ALA A 329 -3.95 18.42 20.05
N CYS A 330 -2.83 18.61 19.35
CA CYS A 330 -1.83 19.65 19.68
C CYS A 330 -2.15 21.01 19.05
N GLY A 331 -3.22 21.12 18.25
CA GLY A 331 -3.61 22.35 17.57
C GLY A 331 -2.53 22.94 16.66
N CYS A 332 -1.83 22.11 15.87
CA CYS A 332 -0.77 22.58 14.97
C CYS A 332 -1.34 23.30 13.74
N ASP A 333 -0.62 24.31 13.26
CA ASP A 333 -1.11 25.21 12.21
C ASP A 333 -0.21 25.19 10.97
N ALA A 334 -0.81 25.45 9.80
CA ALA A 334 -0.10 25.55 8.52
C ALA A 334 0.61 26.91 8.34
N THR A 335 1.34 27.34 9.37
CA THR A 335 2.07 28.63 9.41
C THR A 335 3.46 28.53 8.78
N GLY A 336 3.94 27.31 8.52
CA GLY A 336 5.23 27.08 7.90
C GLY A 336 5.20 27.30 6.40
N VAL A 337 6.40 27.48 5.85
CA VAL A 337 6.62 27.56 4.41
C VAL A 337 7.78 26.66 4.03
N THR A 338 7.62 25.91 2.94
CA THR A 338 8.69 25.10 2.36
C THR A 338 8.74 25.33 0.87
N ARG A 339 9.95 25.31 0.30
CA ARG A 339 10.11 25.37 -1.15
C ARG A 339 9.72 24.03 -1.75
N GLN A 340 8.87 24.05 -2.76
CA GLN A 340 8.50 22.85 -3.48
C GLN A 340 9.74 22.30 -4.17
N ARG A 341 9.99 21.00 -4.03
CA ARG A 341 11.10 20.34 -4.71
C ARG A 341 10.57 19.63 -5.95
N GLN A 342 11.01 20.05 -7.14
CA GLN A 342 10.69 19.43 -8.41
C GLN A 342 11.97 18.83 -9.02
N GLU A 343 11.92 17.59 -9.49
CA GLU A 343 13.06 16.93 -10.14
C GLU A 343 14.39 16.99 -9.36
N ARG A 344 14.28 16.94 -8.02
CA ARG A 344 15.38 17.06 -7.05
C ARG A 344 15.99 18.46 -6.90
N GLN A 345 15.49 19.48 -7.60
CA GLN A 345 15.84 20.89 -7.42
C GLN A 345 14.76 21.62 -6.62
N GLU A 346 15.15 22.62 -5.83
CA GLU A 346 14.19 23.52 -5.20
C GLU A 346 13.64 24.46 -6.26
N SER A 347 12.31 24.55 -6.37
CA SER A 347 11.67 25.57 -7.18
C SER A 347 11.46 26.83 -6.34
N ASP A 348 11.18 27.94 -7.02
CA ASP A 348 10.78 29.19 -6.38
C ASP A 348 9.32 29.15 -5.86
N THR A 349 8.61 28.04 -6.09
CA THR A 349 7.25 27.85 -5.60
C THR A 349 7.28 27.54 -4.11
N ILE A 350 6.68 28.43 -3.31
CA ILE A 350 6.51 28.24 -1.87
C ILE A 350 5.18 27.54 -1.63
N ILE A 351 5.20 26.48 -0.83
CA ILE A 351 4.01 25.79 -0.34
C ILE A 351 3.92 25.92 1.17
N GLN A 352 2.70 26.05 1.68
CA GLN A 352 2.44 26.03 3.12
C GLN A 352 2.79 24.66 3.69
N SER A 353 3.37 24.66 4.89
CA SER A 353 3.69 23.46 5.65
C SER A 353 3.15 23.57 7.07
N ILE A 354 2.81 22.43 7.65
CA ILE A 354 2.40 22.35 9.06
C ILE A 354 3.64 22.54 9.93
N VAL A 355 3.56 23.45 10.89
CA VAL A 355 4.54 23.61 11.95
C VAL A 355 3.99 22.97 13.20
N HIS A 356 4.66 21.92 13.67
CA HIS A 356 4.27 21.26 14.91
C HIS A 356 4.61 22.13 16.11
N LYS A 357 3.65 22.30 17.03
CA LYS A 357 3.81 23.10 18.25
C LYS A 357 4.65 22.40 19.31
N ASP A 358 4.63 21.07 19.32
CA ASP A 358 5.36 20.22 20.26
C ASP A 358 5.75 18.87 19.62
N ASP A 359 6.54 18.08 20.34
CA ASP A 359 6.78 16.65 20.09
C ASP A 359 6.08 15.80 21.19
N ALA A 360 4.90 16.22 21.64
CA ALA A 360 4.27 15.64 22.84
C ALA A 360 3.33 14.46 22.56
N ARG A 361 2.83 14.32 21.33
CA ARG A 361 1.81 13.32 21.04
C ARG A 361 1.85 12.84 19.59
N PHE A 362 1.90 11.52 19.42
CA PHE A 362 1.92 10.89 18.11
C PHE A 362 0.91 9.75 18.03
N ILE A 363 0.53 9.38 16.83
CA ILE A 363 -0.39 8.30 16.51
C ILE A 363 0.39 7.24 15.74
N ILE A 364 0.36 5.99 16.21
CA ILE A 364 0.90 4.85 15.47
C ILE A 364 -0.02 4.59 14.29
N ASN A 365 0.47 4.77 13.07
CA ASN A 365 -0.32 4.56 11.87
C ASN A 365 -0.47 3.05 11.60
N THR A 366 -1.55 2.47 12.10
CA THR A 366 -1.89 1.05 11.86
C THR A 366 -2.43 0.80 10.45
N HIS A 367 -2.75 1.84 9.67
CA HIS A 367 -3.11 1.71 8.26
C HIS A 367 -1.90 1.52 7.36
N GLY A 368 -0.67 1.67 7.87
CA GLY A 368 0.57 1.44 7.14
C GLY A 368 0.76 -0.02 6.74
N PHE A 369 1.21 -0.28 5.52
CA PHE A 369 1.46 -1.66 5.04
C PHE A 369 2.82 -2.18 5.51
N HIS A 370 3.79 -1.28 5.65
CA HIS A 370 5.15 -1.64 6.04
C HIS A 370 5.18 -2.16 7.47
N ASN A 371 5.75 -3.35 7.65
CA ASN A 371 5.83 -4.06 8.94
C ASN A 371 4.49 -4.22 9.71
N ALA A 372 3.34 -4.17 9.01
CA ALA A 372 2.02 -4.23 9.64
C ALA A 372 1.83 -5.46 10.54
N GLY A 373 2.26 -6.64 10.08
CA GLY A 373 2.19 -7.88 10.86
C GLY A 373 3.07 -7.86 12.11
N LEU A 374 4.28 -7.29 12.02
CA LEU A 374 5.19 -7.16 13.17
C LEU A 374 4.65 -6.15 14.19
N LEU A 375 4.11 -5.02 13.71
CA LEU A 375 3.50 -4.01 14.55
C LEU A 375 2.27 -4.57 15.30
N ARG A 376 1.43 -5.35 14.62
CA ARG A 376 0.26 -6.00 15.22
C ARG A 376 0.65 -6.99 16.32
N LYS A 377 1.75 -7.74 16.13
CA LYS A 377 2.31 -8.66 17.14
C LYS A 377 2.93 -7.93 18.34
N TYR A 378 3.51 -6.76 18.12
CA TYR A 378 4.12 -5.96 19.17
C TYR A 378 3.07 -5.28 20.06
N LEU A 379 2.01 -4.74 19.45
CA LEU A 379 0.99 -3.99 20.16
C LEU A 379 0.07 -4.91 21.00
N PRO A 380 -0.42 -4.43 22.16
CA PRO A 380 -1.45 -5.13 22.92
C PRO A 380 -2.68 -5.46 22.06
N VAL A 381 -3.21 -6.68 22.24
CA VAL A 381 -4.39 -7.17 21.48
C VAL A 381 -5.58 -6.22 21.61
N ALA A 382 -5.79 -5.60 22.77
CA ALA A 382 -6.87 -4.64 23.01
C ALA A 382 -6.83 -3.40 22.08
N LEU A 383 -5.65 -3.08 21.53
CA LEU A 383 -5.41 -1.95 20.63
C LEU A 383 -5.38 -2.34 19.15
N THR A 384 -5.44 -3.63 18.82
CA THR A 384 -5.35 -4.12 17.44
C THR A 384 -6.56 -4.95 17.01
N LYS A 385 -7.30 -5.51 17.97
CA LYS A 385 -8.48 -6.32 17.69
C LYS A 385 -9.58 -5.49 17.00
N PRO A 386 -10.06 -5.90 15.81
CA PRO A 386 -11.13 -5.20 15.11
C PRO A 386 -12.42 -5.21 15.93
N ARG A 387 -13.19 -4.13 15.81
CA ARG A 387 -14.49 -3.99 16.48
C ARG A 387 -15.56 -3.79 15.41
N PRO A 388 -16.69 -4.49 15.48
CA PRO A 388 -17.81 -4.25 14.56
C PRO A 388 -18.23 -2.78 14.58
N LEU A 389 -18.50 -2.22 13.39
CA LEU A 389 -18.94 -0.83 13.24
C LEU A 389 -20.30 -0.60 13.90
N PHE A 390 -21.16 -1.62 13.85
CA PHE A 390 -22.49 -1.64 14.46
C PHE A 390 -22.62 -2.85 15.39
N LEU A 391 -23.24 -2.66 16.55
CA LEU A 391 -23.50 -3.73 17.52
C LEU A 391 -24.53 -4.72 16.96
N ASP A 392 -25.69 -4.21 16.53
CA ASP A 392 -26.68 -4.99 15.78
C ASP A 392 -26.57 -4.66 14.29
N ARG A 393 -25.77 -5.48 13.63
CA ARG A 393 -25.51 -5.36 12.20
C ARG A 393 -26.76 -5.64 11.36
N ARG A 394 -27.62 -6.55 11.81
CA ARG A 394 -28.81 -6.97 11.08
C ARG A 394 -29.86 -5.86 11.10
N GLN A 395 -30.13 -5.30 12.28
CA GLN A 395 -31.02 -4.16 12.44
C GLN A 395 -30.61 -3.01 11.50
N ARG A 396 -29.31 -2.69 11.46
CA ARG A 396 -28.81 -1.63 10.57
C ARG A 396 -29.03 -1.93 9.10
N HIS A 397 -28.87 -3.17 8.67
CA HIS A 397 -29.15 -3.58 7.29
C HIS A 397 -30.63 -3.46 6.95
N ASP A 398 -31.52 -3.83 7.88
CA ASP A 398 -32.97 -3.72 7.69
C ASP A 398 -33.41 -2.25 7.55
N GLU A 399 -32.85 -1.33 8.34
CA GLU A 399 -33.07 0.12 8.20
C GLU A 399 -32.64 0.64 6.82
N LEU A 400 -31.41 0.30 6.40
CA LEU A 400 -30.87 0.74 5.11
C LEU A 400 -31.66 0.15 3.93
N SER A 401 -32.11 -1.09 4.06
CA SER A 401 -32.96 -1.76 3.07
C SER A 401 -34.33 -1.07 2.91
N ALA A 402 -34.94 -0.66 4.03
CA ALA A 402 -36.20 0.08 4.01
C ALA A 402 -36.04 1.43 3.27
N ILE A 403 -35.00 2.20 3.60
CA ILE A 403 -34.67 3.48 2.95
C ILE A 403 -34.41 3.26 1.45
N LEU A 404 -33.65 2.23 1.10
CA LEU A 404 -33.31 1.92 -0.27
C LEU A 404 -34.54 1.51 -1.08
N SER A 405 -35.44 0.72 -0.49
CA SER A 405 -36.66 0.26 -1.16
C SER A 405 -37.55 1.43 -1.60
N VAL A 406 -37.72 2.43 -0.73
CA VAL A 406 -38.46 3.67 -1.07
C VAL A 406 -37.77 4.42 -2.21
N THR A 407 -36.45 4.62 -2.07
CA THR A 407 -35.65 5.37 -3.05
C THR A 407 -35.63 4.68 -4.43
N GLN A 408 -35.52 3.35 -4.47
CA GLN A 408 -35.55 2.59 -5.72
C GLN A 408 -36.92 2.60 -6.37
N LYS A 409 -38.02 2.53 -5.62
CA LYS A 409 -39.37 2.66 -6.18
C LYS A 409 -39.53 4.01 -6.88
N ALA A 410 -39.13 5.10 -6.23
CA ALA A 410 -39.15 6.43 -6.82
C ALA A 410 -38.27 6.53 -8.08
N LYS A 411 -37.03 6.01 -8.04
CA LYS A 411 -36.15 5.97 -9.22
C LYS A 411 -36.74 5.16 -10.37
N ARG A 412 -37.32 3.99 -10.10
CA ARG A 412 -37.96 3.14 -11.13
C ARG A 412 -39.15 3.84 -11.77
N ALA A 413 -39.99 4.51 -10.98
CA ALA A 413 -41.11 5.31 -11.50
C ALA A 413 -40.62 6.44 -12.43
N ALA A 414 -39.63 7.22 -11.99
CA ALA A 414 -39.03 8.28 -12.81
C ALA A 414 -38.39 7.76 -14.11
N THR A 415 -37.73 6.59 -14.06
CA THR A 415 -37.18 5.95 -15.27
C THR A 415 -38.27 5.48 -16.22
N GLN A 416 -39.38 4.95 -15.70
CA GLN A 416 -40.53 4.55 -16.52
C GLN A 416 -41.18 5.76 -17.21
N GLU A 417 -41.37 6.86 -16.50
CA GLU A 417 -41.88 8.12 -17.06
C GLU A 417 -40.96 8.66 -18.15
N LYS A 418 -39.64 8.72 -17.91
CA LYS A 418 -38.66 9.13 -18.92
C LYS A 418 -38.69 8.20 -20.14
N ALA A 419 -38.76 6.89 -19.94
CA ALA A 419 -38.83 5.93 -21.03
C ALA A 419 -40.15 6.08 -21.84
N ALA A 420 -41.27 6.35 -21.18
CA ALA A 420 -42.54 6.64 -21.83
C ALA A 420 -42.46 7.93 -22.66
N ALA A 421 -41.92 9.02 -22.10
CA ALA A 421 -41.73 10.29 -22.79
C ALA A 421 -40.80 10.14 -24.01
N THR A 422 -39.71 9.37 -23.91
CA THR A 422 -38.82 9.09 -25.05
C THR A 422 -39.51 8.27 -26.13
N ARG A 423 -40.34 7.27 -25.75
CA ARG A 423 -41.13 6.49 -26.71
C ARG A 423 -42.15 7.36 -27.44
N GLU A 424 -42.82 8.27 -26.74
CA GLU A 424 -43.77 9.21 -27.34
C GLU A 424 -43.07 10.20 -28.27
N LYS A 425 -41.90 10.74 -27.88
CA LYS A 425 -41.06 11.56 -28.79
C LYS A 425 -40.62 10.80 -30.04
N ALA A 426 -40.22 9.53 -29.90
CA ALA A 426 -39.81 8.69 -31.03
C ALA A 426 -40.99 8.35 -31.96
N LYS A 427 -42.19 8.13 -31.41
CA LYS A 427 -43.42 7.96 -32.21
C LYS A 427 -43.79 9.25 -32.95
N ALA A 428 -43.72 10.40 -32.29
CA ALA A 428 -43.99 11.71 -32.91
C ALA A 428 -42.98 12.04 -34.03
N ALA A 429 -41.69 11.71 -33.84
CA ALA A 429 -40.66 11.87 -34.87
C ALA A 429 -40.91 10.97 -36.10
N LYS A 430 -41.34 9.72 -35.89
CA LYS A 430 -41.73 8.81 -36.99
C LYS A 430 -43.02 9.25 -37.69
N ALA A 431 -43.98 9.81 -36.96
CA ALA A 431 -45.20 10.35 -37.55
C ALA A 431 -44.91 11.63 -38.37
N GLY A 432 -43.98 12.47 -37.90
CA GLY A 432 -43.50 13.65 -38.63
C GLY A 432 -42.70 13.32 -39.89
N SER A 433 -41.91 12.24 -39.89
CA SER A 433 -41.19 11.79 -41.10
C SER A 433 -42.10 11.06 -42.11
N ALA A 434 -43.24 10.52 -41.67
CA ALA A 434 -44.23 9.89 -42.55
C ALA A 434 -45.19 10.89 -43.22
N ALA A 435 -45.15 12.17 -42.81
CA ALA A 435 -45.93 13.26 -43.39
C ALA A 435 -45.12 14.12 -44.41
N ALA A 436 -43.87 13.73 -44.70
CA ALA A 436 -43.09 14.32 -45.79
C ALA A 436 -43.30 13.50 -47.08
N ASP A 437 -43.79 14.18 -48.10
CA ASP A 437 -44.17 13.72 -49.44
C ASP A 437 -43.07 12.86 -50.14
N PRO A 438 -43.39 11.77 -50.89
CA PRO A 438 -42.40 10.88 -51.52
C PRO A 438 -41.67 11.45 -52.75
N GLN A 439 -41.49 12.76 -52.88
CA GLN A 439 -40.81 13.39 -54.01
C GLN A 439 -39.61 14.22 -53.57
N GLN A 440 -38.54 13.54 -53.16
CA GLN A 440 -37.14 13.95 -53.40
C GLN A 440 -36.18 12.88 -52.88
N MET A 441 -36.06 11.78 -53.63
CA MET A 441 -34.85 10.96 -53.61
C MET A 441 -34.15 11.12 -54.95
N MET A 442 -33.36 12.18 -55.10
CA MET A 442 -32.14 12.21 -55.91
C MET A 442 -31.40 13.53 -55.65
N ALA A 443 -30.09 13.40 -55.41
CA ALA A 443 -29.04 14.42 -55.37
C ALA A 443 -28.57 14.87 -53.97
N GLY A 444 -27.25 14.74 -53.74
CA GLY A 444 -26.53 15.63 -52.82
C GLY A 444 -25.63 14.95 -51.79
N SER A 445 -24.56 14.30 -52.27
CA SER A 445 -23.33 14.07 -51.50
C SER A 445 -22.70 15.41 -51.04
N GLY A 446 -22.24 15.50 -49.79
CA GLY A 446 -21.39 16.60 -49.32
C GLY A 446 -21.21 16.59 -47.81
N GLY A 447 -20.04 16.20 -47.33
CA GLY A 447 -19.77 15.95 -45.90
C GLY A 447 -19.48 17.18 -45.05
N THR A 448 -19.51 17.00 -43.74
CA THR A 448 -18.57 17.59 -42.77
C THR A 448 -18.72 16.90 -41.41
N GLU A 449 -17.72 16.10 -41.02
CA GLU A 449 -17.59 15.57 -39.66
C GLU A 449 -17.18 16.70 -38.72
N THR A 450 -18.05 17.05 -37.78
CA THR A 450 -17.67 17.81 -36.58
C THR A 450 -17.73 16.89 -35.37
N ARG A 451 -16.55 16.73 -34.78
CA ARG A 451 -16.22 15.91 -33.61
C ARG A 451 -16.83 16.54 -32.36
N GLY A 452 -17.84 15.89 -31.78
CA GLY A 452 -18.49 16.28 -30.52
C GLY A 452 -18.53 15.12 -29.53
N THR A 453 -17.60 15.17 -28.58
CA THR A 453 -17.65 14.67 -27.18
C THR A 453 -18.53 13.46 -26.83
N GLU A 454 -17.84 12.38 -26.46
CA GLU A 454 -18.33 11.19 -25.75
C GLU A 454 -19.09 11.58 -24.48
N ILE A 455 -20.36 11.16 -24.39
CA ILE A 455 -21.13 11.06 -23.15
C ILE A 455 -21.25 9.57 -22.82
N GLU A 456 -20.94 9.26 -21.57
CA GLU A 456 -20.86 7.94 -20.94
C GLU A 456 -22.10 7.08 -21.22
N ASP A 457 -21.86 5.91 -21.82
CA ASP A 457 -22.87 4.88 -22.13
C ASP A 457 -23.13 4.00 -20.89
N GLU A 458 -24.26 4.23 -20.21
CA GLU A 458 -24.79 3.32 -19.20
C GLU A 458 -25.49 2.14 -19.89
N GLY A 459 -24.75 1.05 -20.08
CA GLY A 459 -25.25 -0.19 -20.66
C GLY A 459 -26.41 -0.82 -19.86
N GLY A 460 -27.58 -0.88 -20.48
CA GLY A 460 -28.71 -1.73 -20.09
C GLY A 460 -28.55 -3.19 -20.59
N PRO A 461 -29.34 -4.14 -20.07
CA PRO A 461 -29.12 -5.57 -20.29
C PRO A 461 -29.52 -6.02 -21.71
N GLN A 462 -28.55 -6.55 -22.45
CA GLN A 462 -28.78 -7.23 -23.74
C GLN A 462 -29.54 -8.56 -23.51
N LYS A 463 -30.70 -8.69 -24.16
CA LYS A 463 -31.39 -9.96 -24.35
C LYS A 463 -30.52 -10.87 -25.21
N ARG A 464 -30.07 -12.01 -24.66
CA ARG A 464 -29.47 -13.10 -25.42
C ARG A 464 -30.56 -13.83 -26.21
N THR A 465 -30.58 -13.68 -27.52
CA THR A 465 -31.21 -14.65 -28.44
C THR A 465 -30.27 -15.83 -28.61
N ARG A 466 -30.80 -17.02 -28.32
CA ARG A 466 -30.15 -18.32 -28.49
C ARG A 466 -30.27 -18.68 -29.98
N HIS A 467 -29.15 -18.72 -30.70
CA HIS A 467 -29.11 -19.40 -32.00
C HIS A 467 -28.60 -20.82 -31.76
N GLU A 468 -29.50 -21.77 -31.99
CA GLU A 468 -29.16 -23.17 -32.25
C GLU A 468 -28.43 -23.23 -33.60
N ILE A 469 -27.34 -24.00 -33.65
CA ILE A 469 -26.62 -24.36 -34.85
C ILE A 469 -26.62 -25.89 -34.87
N GLU A 470 -27.14 -26.46 -35.96
CA GLU A 470 -27.02 -27.87 -36.36
C GLU A 470 -25.57 -28.29 -36.59
#